data_AF-A0ABD5WHH7-F1
#
_entry.id   AF-A0ABD5WHH7-F1
#
_cell.length_a   1.000
_cell.length_b   1.000
_cell.length_c   1.000
_cell.angle_alpha   90.00
_cell.angle_beta   90.00
_cell.angle_gamma   90.00
#
_symmetry.space_group_name_H-M   'P 1'
#
loop_
_entity.id
_entity.type
_entity.pdbx_description
1 polymer ?
#
loop_
_entity_poly.entity_id
_entity_poly.type
_entity_poly.pdbx_seq_one_letter_code
_entity_poly.pdbx_strand_id
1 'polypeptide(L)'
;MGSVVLSLDAELAWGFHDREAMPEDRVTTARESWLRLLELFDDYGVPATWAVVGHLLLDSCDGEHADHPAAEDGWFDRDPGTWEGRDEQWYGAKLIDAIEDADADHEVGSHTFSHVEMGHTTREIASAEMRTCVELAERRGLSVDSVVYPRNYVGHRDVLAAYGVKSYRGTQPRRWYDRGSSGRRRNCSGGPRGQSRPRWSRRRKTSTDWSTSRPRSICSASRAGRETPSSG
;
A
#
# COMPACT_ATOMS: atom_id res chain seq x y z
N MET A 1 2.15 10.92 24.43
CA MET A 1 2.45 9.58 23.86
C MET A 1 2.76 9.81 22.40
N GLY A 2 3.86 9.26 21.88
CA GLY A 2 4.22 9.39 20.47
C GLY A 2 3.90 8.10 19.74
N SER A 3 3.51 8.20 18.48
CA SER A 3 3.30 7.06 17.59
C SER A 3 4.35 7.09 16.48
N VAL A 4 4.78 5.92 16.04
CA VAL A 4 5.60 5.73 14.84
C VAL A 4 4.80 4.85 13.90
N VAL A 5 4.72 5.25 12.64
CA VAL A 5 4.03 4.51 11.57
C VAL A 5 5.06 4.15 10.52
N LEU A 6 5.10 2.87 10.12
CA LEU A 6 5.90 2.40 9.02
C LEU A 6 4.98 2.14 7.83
N SER A 7 5.32 2.73 6.68
CA SER A 7 4.65 2.49 5.42
C SER A 7 5.70 2.22 4.36
N LEU A 8 5.50 1.19 3.54
CA LEU A 8 6.42 0.78 2.49
C LEU A 8 5.75 0.89 1.13
N ASP A 9 6.48 1.42 0.16
CA ASP A 9 6.01 1.51 -1.22
C ASP A 9 6.39 0.19 -1.91
N ALA A 10 5.37 -0.56 -2.29
CA ALA A 10 5.46 -1.96 -2.69
C ALA A 10 5.15 -2.09 -4.18
N GLU A 11 6.16 -1.79 -5.01
CA GLU A 11 5.98 -1.43 -6.43
C GLU A 11 6.58 -2.43 -7.43
N LEU A 12 7.65 -3.15 -7.05
CA LEU A 12 8.49 -3.92 -7.98
C LEU A 12 8.88 -3.10 -9.24
N ALA A 13 8.71 -3.64 -10.45
CA ALA A 13 9.03 -2.93 -11.70
C ALA A 13 8.16 -1.68 -11.94
N TRP A 14 6.94 -1.63 -11.40
CA TRP A 14 6.02 -0.49 -11.58
C TRP A 14 6.59 0.82 -11.06
N GLY A 15 7.51 0.80 -10.10
CA GLY A 15 8.19 2.01 -9.62
C GLY A 15 9.08 2.72 -10.65
N PHE A 16 9.37 2.04 -11.75
CA PHE A 16 10.33 2.46 -12.77
C PHE A 16 9.80 2.34 -14.20
N HIS A 17 8.57 1.84 -14.40
CA HIS A 17 8.03 1.54 -15.72
C HIS A 17 7.95 2.78 -16.63
N ASP A 18 7.71 3.96 -16.06
CA ASP A 18 7.60 5.24 -16.76
C ASP A 18 8.95 5.96 -16.96
N ARG A 19 10.07 5.38 -16.49
CA ARG A 19 11.41 5.99 -16.60
C ARG A 19 12.19 5.45 -17.77
N GLU A 20 13.01 6.27 -18.42
CA GLU A 20 13.84 5.87 -19.58
C GLU A 20 14.60 4.54 -19.35
N ALA A 21 15.26 4.39 -18.21
CA ALA A 21 15.96 3.16 -17.83
C ALA A 21 15.41 2.56 -16.54
N MET A 22 15.27 1.23 -16.55
CA MET A 22 14.88 0.45 -15.38
C MET A 22 16.14 -0.05 -14.66
N PRO A 23 16.34 0.28 -13.38
CA PRO A 23 17.53 -0.14 -12.64
C PRO A 23 17.45 -1.64 -12.32
N GLU A 24 18.11 -2.47 -13.13
CA GLU A 24 18.07 -3.94 -13.07
C GLU A 24 18.33 -4.49 -11.65
N ASP A 25 19.41 -4.05 -10.99
CA ASP A 25 19.74 -4.50 -9.64
C ASP A 25 18.61 -4.23 -8.62
N ARG A 26 17.92 -3.08 -8.74
CA ARG A 26 16.84 -2.72 -7.81
C ARG A 26 15.56 -3.50 -8.08
N VAL A 27 15.28 -3.80 -9.34
CA VAL A 27 14.08 -4.54 -9.73
C VAL A 27 14.23 -6.02 -9.37
N THR A 28 15.38 -6.62 -9.68
CA THR A 28 15.64 -8.05 -9.43
C THR A 28 15.74 -8.38 -7.94
N THR A 29 16.28 -7.47 -7.11
CA THR A 29 16.40 -7.69 -5.66
C THR A 29 15.17 -7.28 -4.84
N ALA A 30 14.16 -6.66 -5.47
CA ALA A 30 12.99 -6.12 -4.77
C ALA A 30 12.19 -7.22 -4.04
N ARG A 31 12.00 -8.38 -4.69
CA ARG A 31 11.25 -9.52 -4.14
C ARG A 31 11.94 -10.11 -2.91
N GLU A 32 13.25 -10.34 -2.99
CA GLU A 32 14.04 -10.80 -1.84
C GLU A 32 13.99 -9.79 -0.68
N SER A 33 14.13 -8.49 -1.01
CA SER A 33 14.06 -7.41 -0.01
C SER A 33 12.70 -7.34 0.68
N TRP A 34 11.62 -7.56 -0.05
CA TRP A 34 10.26 -7.60 0.48
C TRP A 34 10.08 -8.72 1.49
N LEU A 35 10.45 -9.95 1.13
CA LEU A 35 10.36 -11.11 2.02
C LEU A 35 11.25 -10.92 3.26
N ARG A 36 12.46 -10.37 3.08
CA ARG A 36 13.36 -10.11 4.20
C ARG A 36 12.81 -9.06 5.17
N LEU A 37 12.10 -8.05 4.66
CA LEU A 37 11.44 -7.06 5.50
C LEU A 37 10.26 -7.65 6.28
N LEU A 38 9.46 -8.54 5.66
CA LEU A 38 8.40 -9.28 6.36
C LEU A 38 8.97 -10.09 7.53
N GLU A 39 10.01 -10.90 7.28
CA GLU A 39 10.68 -11.66 8.34
C GLU A 39 11.14 -10.77 9.50
N LEU A 40 11.71 -9.60 9.19
CA LEU A 40 12.13 -8.65 10.22
C LEU A 40 10.95 -8.08 10.99
N PHE A 41 9.84 -7.74 10.33
CA PHE A 41 8.68 -7.23 11.03
C PHE A 41 8.06 -8.27 11.95
N ASP A 42 8.01 -9.53 11.52
CA ASP A 42 7.56 -10.66 12.34
C ASP A 42 8.48 -10.87 13.55
N ASP A 43 9.80 -10.92 13.33
CA ASP A 43 10.81 -11.09 14.39
C ASP A 43 10.66 -10.04 15.52
N TYR A 44 10.29 -8.81 15.15
CA TYR A 44 10.14 -7.71 16.09
C TYR A 44 8.68 -7.41 16.48
N GLY A 45 7.69 -8.11 15.92
CA GLY A 45 6.26 -7.85 16.10
C GLY A 45 5.87 -6.42 15.74
N VAL A 46 6.42 -5.88 14.65
CA VAL A 46 6.22 -4.50 14.21
C VAL A 46 5.28 -4.46 12.99
N PRO A 47 4.03 -4.02 13.15
CA PRO A 47 3.14 -3.87 12.01
C PRO A 47 3.58 -2.73 11.09
N ALA A 48 3.25 -2.87 9.81
CA ALA A 48 3.53 -1.89 8.78
C ALA A 48 2.42 -1.90 7.72
N THR A 49 2.20 -0.75 7.08
CA THR A 49 1.32 -0.64 5.90
C THR A 49 2.14 -0.87 4.64
N TRP A 50 1.79 -1.88 3.87
CA TRP A 50 2.37 -2.15 2.55
C TRP A 50 1.48 -1.49 1.50
N ALA A 51 1.94 -0.38 0.92
CA ALA A 51 1.23 0.28 -0.16
C ALA A 51 1.54 -0.42 -1.47
N VAL A 52 0.66 -1.33 -1.87
CA VAL A 52 0.85 -2.23 -3.01
C VAL A 52 0.30 -1.59 -4.29
N VAL A 53 1.09 -1.65 -5.37
CA VAL A 53 0.60 -1.32 -6.71
C VAL A 53 -0.44 -2.37 -7.13
N GLY A 54 -1.63 -1.91 -7.49
CA GLY A 54 -2.81 -2.76 -7.71
C GLY A 54 -2.60 -3.85 -8.77
N HIS A 55 -1.82 -3.57 -9.80
CA HIS A 55 -1.46 -4.54 -10.82
C HIS A 55 -0.79 -5.80 -10.24
N LEU A 56 -0.06 -5.68 -9.13
CA LEU A 56 0.58 -6.83 -8.48
C LEU A 56 -0.42 -7.85 -7.95
N LEU A 57 -1.69 -7.46 -7.74
CA LEU A 57 -2.77 -8.37 -7.32
C LEU A 57 -3.28 -9.26 -8.46
N LEU A 58 -2.87 -9.02 -9.71
CA LEU A 58 -3.28 -9.84 -10.86
C LEU A 58 -2.49 -11.16 -10.90
N ASP A 59 -3.21 -12.26 -11.16
CA ASP A 59 -2.58 -13.55 -11.48
C ASP A 59 -1.91 -13.53 -12.86
N SER A 60 -2.49 -12.76 -13.80
CA SER A 60 -2.02 -12.57 -15.16
C SER A 60 -2.63 -11.29 -15.76
N CYS A 61 -1.99 -10.73 -16.79
CA CYS A 61 -2.52 -9.62 -17.59
C CYS A 61 -2.38 -9.91 -19.09
N ASP A 62 -3.21 -9.27 -19.91
CA ASP A 62 -3.07 -9.28 -21.38
C ASP A 62 -2.06 -8.25 -21.90
N GLY A 63 -1.68 -7.27 -21.06
CA GLY A 63 -0.77 -6.17 -21.40
C GLY A 63 -1.42 -5.05 -22.22
N GLU A 64 -2.69 -5.18 -22.60
CA GLU A 64 -3.38 -4.18 -23.44
C GLU A 64 -4.11 -3.14 -22.60
N HIS A 65 -4.67 -3.53 -21.45
CA HIS A 65 -5.40 -2.63 -20.54
C HIS A 65 -6.49 -1.79 -21.23
N ALA A 66 -7.20 -2.37 -22.20
CA ALA A 66 -8.12 -1.65 -23.09
C ALA A 66 -9.24 -0.87 -22.37
N ASP A 67 -9.63 -1.30 -21.16
CA ASP A 67 -10.64 -0.64 -20.34
C ASP A 67 -10.07 0.48 -19.44
N HIS A 68 -8.76 0.78 -19.55
CA HIS A 68 -8.08 1.79 -18.77
C HIS A 68 -7.72 3.02 -19.62
N PRO A 69 -8.18 4.23 -19.28
CA PRO A 69 -7.97 5.43 -20.10
C PRO A 69 -6.49 5.82 -20.26
N ALA A 70 -5.60 5.42 -19.34
CA ALA A 70 -4.16 5.66 -19.48
C ALA A 70 -3.49 4.78 -20.56
N ALA A 71 -4.16 3.73 -21.06
CA ALA A 71 -3.63 2.90 -22.13
C ALA A 71 -3.48 3.66 -23.46
N GLU A 72 -4.33 4.67 -23.70
CA GLU A 72 -4.26 5.50 -24.92
C GLU A 72 -2.93 6.27 -25.05
N ASP A 73 -2.29 6.58 -23.92
CA ASP A 73 -1.03 7.32 -23.83
C ASP A 73 0.21 6.40 -23.76
N GLY A 74 0.04 5.09 -23.94
CA GLY A 74 1.13 4.11 -23.86
C GLY A 74 1.64 3.87 -22.43
N TRP A 75 0.85 4.21 -21.40
CA TRP A 75 1.25 4.07 -19.99
C TRP A 75 1.65 2.62 -19.64
N PHE A 76 0.98 1.65 -20.27
CA PHE A 76 1.17 0.23 -20.03
C PHE A 76 2.15 -0.44 -20.99
N ASP A 77 2.84 0.30 -21.88
CA ASP A 77 3.72 -0.26 -22.93
C ASP A 77 4.83 -1.20 -22.41
N ARG A 78 5.14 -1.12 -21.11
CA ARG A 78 6.14 -1.97 -20.45
C ARG A 78 5.58 -3.19 -19.75
N ASP A 79 4.27 -3.28 -19.55
CA ASP A 79 3.68 -4.51 -19.04
C ASP A 79 3.90 -5.63 -20.06
N PRO A 80 4.56 -6.73 -19.69
CA PRO A 80 4.81 -7.83 -20.61
C PRO A 80 3.54 -8.56 -21.06
N GLY A 81 2.39 -8.37 -20.41
CA GLY A 81 1.15 -9.08 -20.73
C GLY A 81 1.27 -10.59 -20.48
N THR A 82 1.73 -10.94 -19.28
CA THR A 82 2.07 -12.33 -18.90
C THR A 82 1.51 -12.68 -17.53
N TRP A 83 2.32 -13.34 -16.69
CA TRP A 83 1.97 -13.85 -15.36
C TRP A 83 3.24 -13.98 -14.52
N GLU A 84 3.08 -14.12 -13.20
CA GLU A 84 4.19 -14.08 -12.24
C GLU A 84 5.29 -15.12 -12.51
N GLY A 85 4.94 -16.32 -12.96
CA GLY A 85 5.92 -17.38 -13.24
C GLY A 85 6.83 -17.11 -14.46
N ARG A 86 6.49 -16.13 -15.30
CA ARG A 86 7.31 -15.72 -16.45
C ARG A 86 8.04 -14.41 -16.21
N ASP A 87 7.37 -13.45 -15.57
CA ASP A 87 7.88 -12.09 -15.37
C ASP A 87 7.66 -11.61 -13.93
N GLU A 88 8.30 -12.28 -12.96
CA GLU A 88 8.08 -12.09 -11.51
C GLU A 88 8.32 -10.68 -10.96
N GLN A 89 8.95 -9.81 -11.76
CA GLN A 89 9.18 -8.41 -11.45
C GLN A 89 7.96 -7.50 -11.70
N TRP A 90 6.96 -7.97 -12.47
CA TRP A 90 5.76 -7.23 -12.85
C TRP A 90 4.50 -7.66 -12.10
N TYR A 91 4.56 -8.81 -11.44
CA TYR A 91 3.44 -9.46 -10.73
C TYR A 91 3.89 -9.81 -9.31
N GLY A 92 2.97 -9.83 -8.35
CA GLY A 92 3.31 -9.98 -6.94
C GLY A 92 2.26 -10.69 -6.09
N ALA A 93 1.35 -11.46 -6.70
CA ALA A 93 0.25 -12.13 -5.98
C ALA A 93 0.75 -12.95 -4.77
N LYS A 94 1.87 -13.67 -4.94
CA LYS A 94 2.51 -14.43 -3.85
C LYS A 94 3.20 -13.59 -2.79
N LEU A 95 3.64 -12.37 -3.13
CA LEU A 95 4.17 -11.43 -2.15
C LEU A 95 3.05 -10.85 -1.28
N ILE A 96 1.86 -10.68 -1.86
CA ILE A 96 0.68 -10.27 -1.11
C ILE A 96 0.19 -11.43 -0.23
N ASP A 97 0.23 -12.68 -0.72
CA ASP A 97 -0.04 -13.86 0.11
C ASP A 97 0.88 -13.85 1.34
N ALA A 98 2.18 -13.58 1.12
CA ALA A 98 3.15 -13.49 2.21
C ALA A 98 2.90 -12.35 3.20
N ILE A 99 2.27 -11.24 2.80
CA ILE A 99 1.86 -10.19 3.75
C ILE A 99 0.70 -10.68 4.61
N GLU A 100 -0.29 -11.35 4.00
CA GLU A 100 -1.49 -11.84 4.69
C GLU A 100 -1.18 -13.01 5.63
N ASP A 101 -0.19 -13.82 5.29
CA ASP A 101 0.26 -14.97 6.08
C ASP A 101 1.28 -14.59 7.18
N ALA A 102 1.74 -13.35 7.23
CA ALA A 102 2.74 -12.88 8.20
C ALA A 102 2.19 -12.85 9.64
N ASP A 103 3.09 -13.02 10.62
CA ASP A 103 2.70 -13.02 12.04
C ASP A 103 2.35 -11.61 12.55
N ALA A 104 3.00 -10.58 12.03
CA ALA A 104 2.71 -9.19 12.34
C ALA A 104 1.43 -8.72 11.63
N ASP A 105 0.63 -7.90 12.32
CA ASP A 105 -0.66 -7.37 11.83
C ASP A 105 -0.44 -6.28 10.76
N HIS A 106 -0.02 -6.70 9.57
CA HIS A 106 0.23 -5.84 8.43
C HIS A 106 -1.06 -5.35 7.78
N GLU A 107 -1.02 -4.11 7.30
CA GLU A 107 -2.08 -3.57 6.45
C GLU A 107 -1.64 -3.65 4.98
N VAL A 108 -2.50 -4.16 4.09
CA VAL A 108 -2.35 -4.00 2.64
C VAL A 108 -3.05 -2.71 2.22
N GLY A 109 -2.28 -1.64 2.05
CA GLY A 109 -2.73 -0.36 1.51
C GLY A 109 -2.60 -0.31 -0.01
N SER A 110 -3.21 0.71 -0.62
CA SER A 110 -3.11 0.91 -2.08
C SER A 110 -2.01 1.91 -2.44
N HIS A 111 -1.33 1.60 -3.55
CA HIS A 111 -0.43 2.50 -4.26
C HIS A 111 -0.93 2.78 -5.67
N THR A 112 -2.27 2.92 -5.84
CA THR A 112 -3.00 2.99 -7.11
C THR A 112 -2.86 1.72 -7.95
N PHE A 113 -3.51 1.63 -9.11
CA PHE A 113 -3.50 0.41 -9.90
C PHE A 113 -2.17 0.22 -10.64
N SER A 114 -1.67 1.25 -11.31
CA SER A 114 -0.52 1.16 -12.23
C SER A 114 0.57 2.20 -11.96
N HIS A 115 0.62 2.74 -10.73
CA HIS A 115 1.60 3.76 -10.30
C HIS A 115 1.45 5.14 -10.98
N VAL A 116 0.23 5.51 -11.41
CA VAL A 116 -0.01 6.82 -12.03
C VAL A 116 0.28 7.97 -11.07
N GLU A 117 0.94 9.02 -11.57
CA GLU A 117 1.14 10.28 -10.83
C GLU A 117 -0.20 11.02 -10.64
N MET A 118 -0.93 10.70 -9.56
CA MET A 118 -2.27 11.25 -9.29
C MET A 118 -2.31 12.79 -9.23
N GLY A 119 -1.20 13.46 -8.90
CA GLY A 119 -1.11 14.92 -8.92
C GLY A 119 -1.10 15.52 -10.33
N HIS A 120 -0.81 14.73 -11.36
CA HIS A 120 -0.56 15.18 -12.74
C HIS A 120 -1.43 14.48 -13.79
N THR A 121 -2.46 13.76 -13.37
CA THR A 121 -3.37 13.02 -14.27
C THR A 121 -4.79 13.59 -14.27
N THR A 122 -5.64 13.11 -15.18
CA THR A 122 -7.06 13.50 -15.24
C THR A 122 -7.86 12.81 -14.13
N ARG A 123 -9.02 13.37 -13.79
CA ARG A 123 -9.94 12.76 -12.82
C ARG A 123 -10.45 11.39 -13.30
N GLU A 124 -10.57 11.21 -14.61
CA GLU A 124 -11.00 9.96 -15.24
C GLU A 124 -9.96 8.85 -15.04
N ILE A 125 -8.69 9.11 -15.34
CA ILE A 125 -7.59 8.17 -15.07
C ILE A 125 -7.51 7.87 -13.58
N ALA A 126 -7.55 8.89 -12.71
CA ALA A 126 -7.55 8.68 -11.26
C ALA A 126 -8.71 7.81 -10.77
N SER A 127 -9.89 7.94 -11.39
CA SER A 127 -11.06 7.11 -11.05
C SER A 127 -10.90 5.68 -11.53
N ALA A 128 -10.34 5.47 -12.73
CA ALA A 128 -10.03 4.14 -13.24
C ALA A 128 -8.99 3.42 -12.37
N GLU A 129 -7.92 4.12 -12.00
CA GLU A 129 -6.87 3.63 -11.10
C GLU A 129 -7.45 3.14 -9.76
N MET A 130 -8.28 3.97 -9.13
CA MET A 130 -8.89 3.61 -7.84
C MET A 130 -9.94 2.51 -7.99
N ARG A 131 -10.78 2.56 -9.02
CA ARG A 131 -11.80 1.54 -9.30
C ARG A 131 -11.17 0.16 -9.43
N THR A 132 -10.22 0.02 -10.34
CA THR A 132 -9.58 -1.28 -10.62
C THR A 132 -8.86 -1.81 -9.39
N CYS A 133 -8.15 -0.92 -8.66
CA CYS A 133 -7.46 -1.31 -7.44
C CYS A 133 -8.43 -1.78 -6.33
N VAL A 134 -9.57 -1.10 -6.14
CA VAL A 134 -10.59 -1.49 -5.15
C VAL A 134 -11.24 -2.81 -5.56
N GLU A 135 -11.65 -2.96 -6.81
CA GLU A 135 -12.27 -4.19 -7.31
C GLU A 135 -11.33 -5.40 -7.15
N LEU A 136 -10.02 -5.22 -7.36
CA LEU A 136 -9.01 -6.25 -7.14
C LEU A 136 -8.86 -6.62 -5.66
N ALA A 137 -8.77 -5.62 -4.78
CA ALA A 137 -8.67 -5.83 -3.35
C ALA A 137 -9.92 -6.55 -2.81
N GLU A 138 -11.12 -6.11 -3.20
CA GLU A 138 -12.39 -6.71 -2.78
C GLU A 138 -12.53 -8.17 -3.21
N ARG A 139 -12.10 -8.53 -4.43
CA ARG A 139 -12.08 -9.93 -4.89
C ARG A 139 -11.22 -10.84 -4.01
N ARG A 140 -10.20 -10.26 -3.38
CA ARG A 140 -9.29 -10.94 -2.46
C ARG A 140 -9.77 -10.89 -1.00
N GLY A 141 -10.86 -10.19 -0.71
CA GLY A 141 -11.37 -9.99 0.65
C GLY A 141 -10.66 -8.88 1.43
N LEU A 142 -9.88 -8.03 0.75
CA LEU A 142 -9.17 -6.89 1.31
C LEU A 142 -9.98 -5.59 1.12
N SER A 143 -9.64 -4.57 1.90
CA SER A 143 -10.22 -3.22 1.79
C SER A 143 -9.14 -2.18 1.55
N VAL A 144 -9.41 -1.21 0.67
CA VAL A 144 -8.50 -0.09 0.40
C VAL A 144 -8.77 1.07 1.37
N ASP A 145 -8.31 0.94 2.61
CA ASP A 145 -8.53 1.93 3.67
C ASP A 145 -7.49 3.06 3.66
N SER A 146 -6.26 2.74 3.25
CA SER A 146 -5.16 3.69 3.15
C SER A 146 -4.56 3.72 1.75
N VAL A 147 -4.15 4.93 1.33
CA VAL A 147 -3.44 5.15 0.07
C VAL A 147 -2.11 5.83 0.30
N VAL A 148 -1.06 5.35 -0.34
CA VAL A 148 0.15 6.13 -0.56
C VAL A 148 0.13 6.57 -2.01
N TYR A 149 0.31 7.87 -2.27
CA TYR A 149 0.35 8.37 -3.65
C TYR A 149 1.67 7.99 -4.32
N PRO A 150 1.65 7.48 -5.57
CA PRO A 150 2.85 7.35 -6.40
C PRO A 150 3.66 8.64 -6.37
N ARG A 151 4.95 8.51 -6.04
CA ARG A 151 5.92 9.62 -5.92
C ARG A 151 5.53 10.69 -4.91
N ASN A 152 4.59 10.41 -4.03
CA ASN A 152 3.97 11.33 -3.08
C ASN A 152 3.30 12.56 -3.74
N TYR A 153 2.90 12.46 -5.02
CA TYR A 153 2.15 13.52 -5.70
C TYR A 153 0.66 13.43 -5.36
N VAL A 154 0.26 14.18 -4.34
CA VAL A 154 -1.12 14.21 -3.85
C VAL A 154 -2.03 14.94 -4.84
N GLY A 155 -3.02 14.22 -5.38
CA GLY A 155 -4.10 14.73 -6.23
C GLY A 155 -5.40 13.95 -6.06
N HIS A 156 -6.50 14.41 -6.68
CA HIS A 156 -7.80 13.68 -6.75
C HIS A 156 -8.30 13.10 -5.42
N ARG A 157 -8.22 13.87 -4.33
CA ARG A 157 -8.67 13.42 -2.99
C ARG A 157 -10.17 13.12 -2.95
N ASP A 158 -10.94 13.82 -3.77
CA ASP A 158 -12.38 13.57 -3.96
C ASP A 158 -12.64 12.19 -4.54
N VAL A 159 -11.79 11.72 -5.46
CA VAL A 159 -11.86 10.36 -6.03
C VAL A 159 -11.58 9.32 -4.95
N LEU A 160 -10.48 9.46 -4.21
CA LEU A 160 -10.16 8.56 -3.09
C LEU A 160 -11.32 8.48 -2.09
N ALA A 161 -11.88 9.62 -1.69
CA ALA A 161 -13.01 9.67 -0.78
C ALA A 161 -14.27 8.97 -1.34
N ALA A 162 -14.53 9.11 -2.64
CA ALA A 162 -15.65 8.45 -3.32
C ALA A 162 -15.52 6.91 -3.33
N TYR A 163 -14.29 6.40 -3.35
CA TYR A 163 -13.99 4.97 -3.26
C TYR A 163 -13.80 4.47 -1.81
N GLY A 164 -14.12 5.29 -0.80
CA GLY A 164 -14.13 4.87 0.60
C GLY A 164 -12.78 4.91 1.32
N VAL A 165 -11.74 5.48 0.69
CA VAL A 165 -10.42 5.62 1.31
C VAL A 165 -10.50 6.53 2.54
N LYS A 166 -9.99 6.05 3.67
CA LYS A 166 -10.07 6.73 4.97
C LYS A 166 -8.86 7.60 5.25
N SER A 167 -7.70 7.22 4.74
CA SER A 167 -6.44 7.93 5.01
C SER A 167 -5.48 7.87 3.83
N TYR A 168 -4.54 8.81 3.79
CA TYR A 168 -3.43 8.75 2.85
C TYR A 168 -2.13 9.29 3.46
N ARG A 169 -0.98 8.82 2.97
CA ARG A 169 0.33 9.37 3.35
C ARG A 169 0.51 10.75 2.74
N GLY A 170 0.27 11.78 3.54
CA GLY A 170 0.42 13.18 3.13
C GLY A 170 1.87 13.64 3.05
N THR A 171 2.08 14.78 2.37
CA THR A 171 3.36 15.47 2.42
C THR A 171 3.55 16.15 3.77
N GLN A 172 4.81 16.28 4.19
CA GLN A 172 5.12 16.90 5.47
C GLN A 172 4.50 18.32 5.53
N PRO A 173 3.70 18.65 6.55
CA PRO A 173 3.18 20.00 6.69
C PRO A 173 4.34 20.98 6.84
N ARG A 174 4.23 22.14 6.18
CA ARG A 174 5.21 23.23 6.31
C ARG A 174 5.39 23.56 7.79
N ARG A 175 6.60 23.38 8.30
CA ARG A 175 6.94 23.71 9.68
C ARG A 175 7.15 25.21 9.82
N TRP A 176 7.03 25.69 11.06
CA TRP A 176 7.16 27.12 11.37
C TRP A 176 8.53 27.71 10.99
N TYR A 177 9.58 26.89 10.93
CA TYR A 177 10.93 27.28 10.49
C TYR A 177 11.21 27.06 8.99
N ASP A 178 10.29 26.47 8.23
CA ASP A 178 10.41 26.37 6.77
C ASP A 178 10.17 27.74 6.10
N ARG A 179 9.75 28.77 6.87
CA ARG A 179 9.78 30.18 6.47
C ARG A 179 11.19 30.75 6.67
N GLY A 180 12.13 30.49 5.75
CA GLY A 180 13.37 31.28 5.74
C GLY A 180 14.50 30.83 4.83
N SER A 181 14.62 31.49 3.67
CA SER A 181 15.91 31.78 3.04
C SER A 181 15.94 33.20 2.43
N SER A 182 15.29 34.16 3.10
CA SER A 182 15.47 35.60 2.84
C SER A 182 15.18 36.42 4.09
N GLY A 183 16.08 36.34 5.08
CA GLY A 183 15.93 37.13 6.31
C GLY A 183 17.04 36.97 7.31
N ARG A 184 18.18 37.65 7.07
CA ARG A 184 19.26 37.99 8.02
C ARG A 184 19.87 36.84 8.84
N ARG A 185 21.08 36.45 8.41
CA ARG A 185 22.14 36.03 9.34
C ARG A 185 22.30 37.10 10.43
N ARG A 186 21.93 36.79 11.67
CA ARG A 186 22.57 37.38 12.84
C ARG A 186 23.38 36.27 13.48
N ASN A 187 24.71 36.34 13.30
CA ASN A 187 25.65 35.58 14.09
C ASN A 187 25.41 35.92 15.57
N CYS A 188 25.09 34.92 16.37
CA CYS A 188 25.34 34.96 17.79
C CYS A 188 26.45 33.94 18.08
N SER A 189 27.68 34.45 18.06
CA SER A 189 28.86 33.82 18.64
C SER A 189 28.84 34.02 20.16
N GLY A 190 28.85 32.92 20.92
CA GLY A 190 29.07 32.91 22.38
C GLY A 190 28.62 31.61 23.04
N GLY A 191 29.57 30.73 23.41
CA GLY A 191 29.32 29.49 24.18
C GLY A 191 29.08 29.74 25.68
N PRO A 192 29.36 28.79 26.61
CA PRO A 192 29.77 27.38 26.44
C PRO A 192 28.98 26.35 27.31
N ARG A 193 29.19 25.06 26.98
CA ARG A 193 29.17 23.82 27.80
C ARG A 193 28.21 23.70 29.00
N GLY A 194 27.38 22.64 29.00
CA GLY A 194 26.74 22.10 30.20
C GLY A 194 26.12 20.72 29.96
N GLN A 195 26.55 19.73 30.73
CA GLN A 195 26.24 18.30 30.60
C GLN A 195 24.85 17.94 31.15
N SER A 196 24.17 16.95 30.56
CA SER A 196 23.65 15.74 31.26
C SER A 196 22.75 14.91 30.36
N ARG A 197 23.00 13.59 30.31
CA ARG A 197 22.16 12.59 29.65
C ARG A 197 21.05 12.12 30.60
N PRO A 198 19.78 11.99 30.18
CA PRO A 198 18.80 11.27 30.97
C PRO A 198 18.95 9.75 30.77
N ARG A 199 19.15 9.06 31.89
CA ARG A 199 19.12 7.60 32.03
C ARG A 199 17.65 7.13 32.02
N TRP A 200 17.27 6.32 31.04
CA TRP A 200 15.93 5.73 30.99
C TRP A 200 15.86 4.52 31.93
N SER A 201 15.07 4.62 32.99
CA SER A 201 14.72 3.48 33.85
C SER A 201 13.49 2.76 33.28
N ARG A 202 13.64 1.47 32.94
CA ARG A 202 12.54 0.56 32.59
C ARG A 202 11.55 0.47 33.76
N ARG A 203 10.28 0.78 33.50
CA ARG A 203 9.16 0.40 34.38
C ARG A 203 8.31 -0.62 33.64
N ARG A 204 8.38 -1.88 34.06
CA ARG A 204 7.39 -2.90 33.72
C ARG A 204 6.04 -2.47 34.31
N LYS A 205 4.98 -2.53 33.51
CA LYS A 205 3.62 -2.66 34.02
C LYS A 205 3.04 -3.94 33.45
N THR A 206 2.86 -4.89 34.35
CA THR A 206 1.94 -6.02 34.26
C THR A 206 0.53 -5.52 34.60
N SER A 207 -0.46 -5.85 33.77
CA SER A 207 -1.83 -6.24 34.18
C SER A 207 -2.65 -6.46 32.91
N THR A 208 -3.06 -7.67 32.54
CA THR A 208 -4.17 -8.51 33.07
C THR A 208 -5.28 -8.53 32.02
N ASP A 209 -5.30 -9.66 31.31
CA ASP A 209 -6.45 -10.45 30.88
C ASP A 209 -7.86 -9.83 31.05
N TRP A 210 -8.57 -9.70 29.91
CA TRP A 210 -10.03 -9.73 29.84
C TRP A 210 -10.42 -10.55 28.61
N SER A 211 -10.74 -11.82 28.87
CA SER A 211 -11.50 -12.71 28.01
C SER A 211 -13.02 -12.50 28.22
N THR A 212 -13.80 -13.08 27.29
CA THR A 212 -15.29 -13.10 27.17
C THR A 212 -15.87 -11.91 26.38
N SER A 213 -16.75 -12.07 25.39
CA SER A 213 -17.46 -13.23 24.84
C SER A 213 -18.11 -12.83 23.51
N ARG A 214 -18.08 -13.72 22.51
CA ARG A 214 -18.85 -13.63 21.26
C ARG A 214 -20.33 -13.97 21.52
N PRO A 215 -21.30 -13.38 20.82
CA PRO A 215 -22.58 -14.02 20.55
C PRO A 215 -22.58 -14.67 19.16
N ARG A 216 -22.93 -15.96 19.12
CA ARG A 216 -23.42 -16.68 17.95
C ARG A 216 -24.94 -16.50 17.87
N SER A 217 -25.47 -16.24 16.68
CA SER A 217 -26.83 -16.63 16.25
C SER A 217 -26.70 -17.06 14.78
N ILE A 218 -26.68 -18.35 14.45
CA ILE A 218 -27.84 -19.23 14.26
C ILE A 218 -28.98 -18.53 13.52
N CYS A 219 -29.06 -18.78 12.21
CA CYS A 219 -30.33 -19.02 11.55
C CYS A 219 -30.10 -20.13 10.51
N SER A 220 -30.69 -21.29 10.76
CA SER A 220 -30.70 -22.43 9.86
C SER A 220 -32.12 -22.71 9.38
N ALA A 221 -32.16 -23.31 8.19
CA ALA A 221 -33.23 -24.09 7.58
C ALA A 221 -34.37 -23.36 6.86
N SER A 222 -34.36 -23.51 5.53
CA SER A 222 -35.43 -24.28 4.87
C SER A 222 -34.94 -24.85 3.53
N ARG A 223 -34.72 -26.17 3.50
CA ARG A 223 -34.75 -27.00 2.29
C ARG A 223 -36.22 -27.30 1.99
N ALA A 224 -36.65 -27.05 0.76
CA ALA A 224 -37.77 -27.76 0.14
C ALA A 224 -37.33 -28.17 -1.26
N GLY A 225 -37.23 -29.48 -1.47
CA GLY A 225 -37.00 -30.06 -2.80
C GLY A 225 -38.31 -30.17 -3.59
N ARG A 226 -38.16 -30.25 -4.91
CA ARG A 226 -39.01 -30.94 -5.91
C ARG A 226 -38.20 -30.87 -7.22
N GLU A 227 -37.52 -31.96 -7.58
CA GLU A 227 -38.00 -33.00 -8.50
C GLU A 227 -38.29 -32.47 -9.91
N THR A 228 -37.33 -32.71 -10.80
CA THR A 228 -37.50 -32.77 -12.25
C THR A 228 -38.18 -34.08 -12.63
N PRO A 229 -39.13 -34.09 -13.57
CA PRO A 229 -39.43 -35.29 -14.36
C PRO A 229 -38.75 -35.20 -15.72
N SER A 230 -37.93 -36.22 -16.02
CA SER A 230 -37.68 -36.66 -17.39
C SER A 230 -38.89 -37.44 -17.88
N SER A 231 -39.44 -37.08 -19.04
CA SER A 231 -39.94 -37.95 -20.13
C SER A 231 -41.04 -37.23 -20.94
N GLY A 232 -40.81 -37.15 -22.25
CA GLY A 232 -41.65 -36.48 -23.26
C GLY A 232 -40.81 -36.06 -24.44
#